data_AF-A0A648F397-F1
#
_entry.id   AF-A0A648F397-F1
#
_cell.length_a   1.000
_cell.length_b   1.000
_cell.length_c   1.000
_cell.angle_alpha   90.00
_cell.angle_beta   90.00
_cell.angle_gamma   90.00
#
_symmetry.space_group_name_H-M   'P 1'
#
loop_
_entity.id
_entity.type
_entity.pdbx_description
1 polymer ?
#
loop_
_entity_poly.entity_id
_entity_poly.type
_entity_poly.pdbx_seq_one_letter_code
_entity_poly.pdbx_strand_id
1 'polypeptide(L)'
;MSRLQTNSWSVIYRKNSGEDINITSLTFKNSLLAARTLMVPENYMICILRNGERVRRWDREILAGSNRWYKCSPDNFEILGKLPIINKVTTLIKS
;
A
#
# COMPACT_ATOMS: atom_id res chain seq x y z
N MET A 1 0.50 5.21 -38.10
CA MET A 1 1.52 4.65 -37.21
C MET A 1 0.96 4.60 -35.79
N SER A 2 0.48 3.45 -35.32
CA SER A 2 0.08 3.27 -33.93
C SER A 2 1.34 3.19 -33.06
N ARG A 3 1.60 4.23 -32.27
CA ARG A 3 2.66 4.23 -31.26
C ARG A 3 2.42 3.02 -30.36
N LEU A 4 3.32 2.04 -30.37
CA LEU A 4 3.33 0.96 -29.38
C LEU A 4 3.43 1.64 -28.01
N GLN A 5 2.30 1.83 -27.33
CA GLN A 5 2.30 2.33 -25.96
C GLN A 5 2.94 1.23 -25.11
N THR A 6 4.24 1.38 -24.83
CA THR A 6 4.88 0.60 -23.79
C THR A 6 4.17 0.95 -22.49
N ASN A 7 3.57 -0.04 -21.84
CA ASN A 7 2.88 0.20 -20.59
C ASN A 7 3.88 0.74 -19.56
N SER A 8 3.60 1.90 -18.98
CA SER A 8 4.37 2.39 -17.85
C SER A 8 3.89 1.70 -16.57
N TRP A 9 4.84 1.31 -15.71
CA TRP A 9 4.53 0.76 -14.41
C TRP A 9 5.17 1.60 -13.32
N SER A 10 4.43 1.78 -12.23
CA SER A 10 4.92 2.46 -11.04
C SER A 10 4.32 1.84 -9.77
N VAL A 11 4.94 2.16 -8.64
CA VAL A 11 4.43 1.80 -7.31
C VAL A 11 4.22 3.08 -6.53
N ILE A 12 3.02 3.26 -5.99
CA ILE A 12 2.74 4.28 -4.99
C ILE A 12 2.64 3.60 -3.64
N TYR A 13 3.25 4.16 -2.61
CA TYR A 13 3.00 3.72 -1.24
C TYR A 13 2.78 4.92 -0.33
N ARG A 14 1.95 4.70 0.69
CA ARG A 14 1.66 5.71 1.70
C ARG A 14 2.28 5.32 3.03
N LYS A 15 3.01 6.26 3.61
CA LYS A 15 3.57 6.15 4.97
C LYS A 15 2.48 6.32 6.02
N ASN A 16 2.73 5.86 7.24
CA ASN A 16 1.86 6.11 8.38
C ASN A 16 1.62 7.61 8.67
N SER A 17 2.51 8.50 8.20
CA SER A 17 2.33 9.95 8.27
C SER A 17 1.25 10.49 7.33
N GLY A 18 0.82 9.71 6.34
CA GLY A 18 -0.06 10.15 5.26
C GLY A 18 0.66 10.65 4.01
N GLU A 19 2.00 10.67 4.02
CA GLU A 19 2.80 11.05 2.85
C GLU A 19 2.75 9.95 1.77
N ASP A 20 2.45 10.35 0.53
CA ASP A 20 2.49 9.50 -0.66
C ASP A 20 3.84 9.59 -1.36
N ILE A 21 4.42 8.44 -1.67
CA ILE A 21 5.67 8.33 -2.43
C ILE A 21 5.43 7.49 -3.68
N ASN A 22 5.91 7.97 -4.82
CA ASN A 22 5.76 7.32 -6.11
C ASN A 22 7.13 6.88 -6.65
N ILE A 23 7.26 5.60 -6.98
CA ILE A 23 8.42 5.00 -7.63
C ILE A 23 8.03 4.69 -9.08
N THR A 24 8.55 5.48 -10.02
CA THR A 24 8.20 5.40 -11.45
C THR A 24 9.20 4.59 -12.25
N SER A 25 8.96 4.48 -13.57
CA SER A 25 9.89 3.88 -14.54
C SER A 25 10.21 2.41 -14.25
N LEU A 26 9.25 1.68 -13.69
CA LEU A 26 9.40 0.26 -13.38
C LEU A 26 8.91 -0.61 -14.54
N THR A 27 9.33 -1.87 -14.51
CA THR A 27 8.64 -2.96 -15.18
C THR A 27 7.56 -3.54 -14.26
N PHE A 28 6.65 -4.35 -14.79
CA PHE A 28 5.68 -5.05 -13.97
C PHE A 28 6.36 -5.92 -12.89
N LYS A 29 7.41 -6.68 -13.26
CA LYS A 29 8.15 -7.54 -12.32
C LYS A 29 8.82 -6.73 -11.22
N ASN A 30 9.47 -5.62 -11.56
CA ASN A 30 10.10 -4.75 -10.57
C ASN A 30 9.08 -4.06 -9.68
N SER A 31 7.89 -3.75 -10.20
CA SER A 31 6.77 -3.22 -9.40
C SER A 31 6.30 -4.21 -8.35
N LEU A 32 6.23 -5.51 -8.68
CA LEU A 32 5.90 -6.56 -7.71
C LEU A 32 6.96 -6.72 -6.62
N LEU A 33 8.24 -6.64 -7.00
CA LEU A 33 9.35 -6.72 -6.04
C LEU A 33 9.36 -5.50 -5.11
N ALA A 34 9.27 -4.29 -5.68
CA ALA A 34 9.20 -3.06 -4.90
C ALA A 34 8.01 -3.07 -3.94
N ALA A 35 6.82 -3.46 -4.41
CA ALA A 35 5.64 -3.57 -3.55
C ALA A 35 5.87 -4.53 -2.37
N ARG A 36 6.51 -5.68 -2.58
CA ARG A 36 6.84 -6.61 -1.48
C ARG A 36 7.85 -6.02 -0.50
N THR A 37 8.89 -5.34 -0.98
CA THR A 37 9.91 -4.69 -0.13
C THR A 37 9.31 -3.56 0.70
N LEU A 38 8.26 -2.90 0.20
CA LEU A 38 7.59 -1.80 0.89
C LEU A 38 6.55 -2.26 1.93
N MET A 39 6.26 -3.57 2.05
CA MET A 39 5.33 -4.13 3.03
C MET A 39 5.92 -4.17 4.46
N VAL A 40 6.22 -2.99 4.99
CA VAL A 40 6.86 -2.77 6.29
C VAL A 40 5.96 -1.96 7.23
N PRO A 41 6.15 -2.03 8.57
CA PRO A 41 5.29 -1.36 9.54
C PRO A 41 5.17 0.16 9.36
N GLU A 42 6.14 0.81 8.73
CA GLU A 42 6.20 2.27 8.52
C GLU A 42 5.27 2.74 7.39
N ASN A 43 4.84 1.81 6.53
CA ASN A 43 3.93 2.05 5.41
C ASN A 43 2.58 1.42 5.72
N TYR A 44 1.51 1.95 5.12
CA TYR A 44 0.16 1.41 5.36
C TYR A 44 -0.59 1.03 4.08
N MET A 45 -0.31 1.67 2.95
CA MET A 45 -0.93 1.35 1.67
C MET A 45 0.14 1.22 0.60
N ILE A 46 -0.04 0.26 -0.31
CA ILE A 46 0.79 0.10 -1.50
C ILE A 46 -0.11 -0.16 -2.70
N CYS A 47 0.07 0.61 -3.77
CA CYS A 47 -0.60 0.43 -5.04
C CYS A 47 0.42 0.17 -6.15
N ILE A 48 0.11 -0.75 -7.07
CA ILE A 48 0.79 -0.86 -8.36
C ILE A 48 -0.08 -0.17 -9.40
N LEU A 49 0.54 0.68 -10.20
CA LEU A 49 -0.12 1.39 -11.28
C LEU A 49 0.37 0.88 -12.63
N ARG A 50 -0.54 0.85 -13.60
CA ARG A 50 -0.28 0.62 -15.01
C ARG A 50 -0.80 1.82 -15.78
N ASN A 51 0.05 2.54 -16.49
CA ASN A 51 -0.32 3.75 -17.23
C ASN A 51 -1.01 4.81 -16.35
N GLY A 52 -0.64 4.90 -15.08
CA GLY A 52 -1.27 5.82 -14.12
C GLY A 52 -2.54 5.29 -13.45
N GLU A 53 -3.08 4.15 -13.88
CA GLU A 53 -4.26 3.53 -13.27
C GLU A 53 -3.86 2.47 -12.24
N ARG A 54 -4.48 2.49 -11.06
CA ARG A 54 -4.21 1.50 -10.00
C ARG A 54 -4.79 0.14 -10.40
N VAL A 55 -3.92 -0.86 -10.51
CA VAL A 55 -4.33 -2.23 -10.91
C VAL A 55 -4.20 -3.24 -9.77
N ARG A 56 -3.46 -2.92 -8.70
CA ARG A 56 -3.36 -3.71 -7.48
C ARG A 56 -3.20 -2.80 -6.28
N ARG A 57 -3.78 -3.18 -5.15
CA ARG A 57 -3.64 -2.49 -3.87
C ARG A 57 -3.51 -3.48 -2.72
N TRP A 58 -2.69 -3.12 -1.74
CA TRP A 58 -2.62 -3.77 -0.45
C TRP A 58 -2.64 -2.72 0.64
N ASP A 59 -3.36 -3.03 1.71
CA ASP A 59 -3.42 -2.22 2.91
C ASP A 59 -2.88 -3.04 4.09
N ARG A 60 -2.21 -2.38 5.02
CA ARG A 60 -1.76 -2.96 6.28
C ARG A 60 -2.85 -2.88 7.33
N GLU A 61 -2.89 -3.87 8.21
CA GLU A 61 -3.74 -3.86 9.40
C GLU A 61 -3.34 -2.71 10.33
N ILE A 62 -4.35 -1.99 10.83
CA ILE A 62 -4.17 -0.73 11.59
C ILE A 62 -4.03 -0.99 13.10
N LEU A 63 -4.02 -2.26 13.50
CA LEU A 63 -3.75 -2.66 14.88
C LEU A 63 -2.31 -2.32 15.24
N ALA A 64 -2.13 -1.72 16.42
CA ALA A 64 -0.81 -1.39 16.95
C ALA A 64 0.09 -2.63 16.97
N GLY A 65 1.31 -2.48 16.46
CA GLY A 65 2.30 -3.57 16.37
C GLY A 65 2.06 -4.59 15.26
N SER A 66 1.00 -4.48 14.45
CA SER A 66 0.75 -5.41 13.34
C SER A 66 1.52 -5.03 12.07
N ASN A 67 2.09 -6.04 11.39
CA ASN A 67 2.56 -5.94 10.01
C ASN A 67 1.79 -6.87 9.06
N ARG A 68 0.52 -7.14 9.37
CA ARG A 68 -0.32 -7.98 8.51
C ARG A 68 -0.81 -7.15 7.33
N TRP A 69 -0.61 -7.64 6.11
CA TRP A 69 -1.08 -7.00 4.88
C TRP A 69 -2.20 -7.82 4.24
N TYR A 70 -3.17 -7.14 3.64
CA TYR A 70 -4.26 -7.75 2.90
C TYR A 70 -4.42 -7.09 1.54
N LYS A 71 -4.79 -7.90 0.55
CA LYS A 71 -5.13 -7.41 -0.79
C LYS A 71 -6.47 -6.67 -0.70
N CYS A 72 -6.52 -5.48 -1.27
CA CYS A 72 -7.72 -4.65 -1.32
C CYS A 72 -8.06 -4.34 -2.78
N SER A 73 -9.34 -4.08 -3.06
CA SER A 73 -9.71 -3.50 -4.36
C SER A 73 -9.10 -2.09 -4.47
N PRO A 74 -8.50 -1.72 -5.61
CA PRO A 74 -7.95 -0.36 -5.80
C PRO A 74 -8.98 0.75 -5.53
N ASP A 75 -10.25 0.48 -5.84
CA ASP A 75 -11.37 1.45 -5.76
C ASP A 75 -12.08 1.44 -4.38
N ASN A 76 -11.58 0.67 -3.43
CA ASN A 76 -12.15 0.65 -2.09
C ASN A 76 -11.78 1.90 -1.29
N PHE A 77 -12.49 2.15 -0.20
CA PHE A 77 -12.21 3.26 0.70
C PHE A 77 -10.75 3.28 1.18
N GLU A 78 -10.20 4.48 1.33
CA GLU A 78 -8.85 4.70 1.85
C GLU A 78 -8.82 5.79 2.92
N ILE A 79 -7.85 5.68 3.82
CA ILE A 79 -7.64 6.66 4.89
C ILE A 79 -6.72 7.75 4.35
N LEU A 80 -7.23 8.95 4.15
CA LEU A 80 -6.40 10.08 3.73
C LEU A 80 -5.68 10.71 4.93
N GLY A 81 -4.41 11.05 4.76
CA GLY A 81 -3.59 11.66 5.81
C GLY A 81 -3.00 10.64 6.81
N LYS A 82 -2.67 11.12 8.01
CA LYS A 82 -1.99 10.34 9.04
C LYS A 82 -2.83 9.13 9.49
N LEU A 83 -2.21 7.96 9.54
CA LEU A 83 -2.88 6.73 9.92
C LEU A 83 -3.27 6.77 11.41
N PRO A 84 -4.55 6.55 11.76
CA PRO A 84 -4.95 6.36 13.15
C PRO A 84 -4.37 5.04 13.66
N ILE A 85 -3.98 4.97 14.94
CA ILE A 85 -3.49 3.71 15.54
C ILE A 85 -4.58 3.15 16.45
N ILE A 86 -5.00 1.91 16.21
CA ILE A 86 -6.00 1.22 17.04
C ILE A 86 -5.29 0.30 18.03
N ASN A 87 -5.47 0.55 19.32
CA ASN A 87 -4.98 -0.32 20.39
C ASN A 87 -6.07 -1.28 20.84
N LYS A 88 -5.75 -2.57 20.92
CA LYS A 88 -6.65 -3.57 21.51
C LYS A 88 -6.49 -3.55 23.03
N VAL A 89 -7.57 -3.28 23.75
CA VAL A 89 -7.59 -3.38 25.22
C VAL A 89 -7.85 -4.84 25.59
N THR A 90 -6.87 -5.47 26.25
CA THR A 90 -7.04 -6.80 26.87
C THR A 90 -7.31 -6.60 28.35
N THR A 91 -8.58 -6.65 28.76
CA THR A 91 -8.92 -6.65 30.18
C THR A 91 -8.55 -8.03 30.75
N LEU A 92 -7.49 -8.11 31.54
CA LEU A 92 -7.24 -9.28 32.37
C LEU A 92 -8.31 -9.28 33.46
N ILE A 93 -9.36 -10.07 33.29
CA ILE A 93 -10.25 -10.41 34.39
C ILE A 93 -9.39 -11.23 35.36
N LYS A 94 -8.95 -10.60 36.46
CA LYS A 94 -8.35 -11.34 37.57
C LYS A 94 -9.46 -12.18 38.19
N SER A 95 -9.40 -13.49 37.94
CA SER A 95 -10.11 -14.52 38.72
C SER A 95 -9.53 -14.59 40.13
#